data_AF-A0A7K1NJ91-F1
#
_entry.id   AF-A0A7K1NJ91-F1
#
_cell.length_a   1.000
_cell.length_b   1.000
_cell.length_c   1.000
_cell.angle_alpha   90.00
_cell.angle_beta   90.00
_cell.angle_gamma   90.00
#
_symmetry.space_group_name_H-M   'P 1'
#
loop_
_entity.id
_entity.type
_entity.pdbx_description
1 polymer ?
#
loop_
_entity_poly.entity_id
_entity_poly.type
_entity_poly.pdbx_seq_one_letter_code
_entity_poly.pdbx_strand_id
1 'polypeptide(L)' 'MLTKLLCKLNLGHHWLLEEEPKGTFRRRCTRCGKYDHRTQTWTGHLDSGDRPPQHDSRKYY' A
#
# COMPACT_ATOMS: atom_id res chain seq x y z
N MET A 1 4.56 -15.98 14.57
CA MET A 1 4.31 -16.53 13.21
C MET A 1 2.82 -16.52 12.79
N LEU A 2 1.90 -15.93 13.56
CA LEU A 2 0.48 -15.89 13.22
C LEU A 2 0.14 -14.91 12.08
N THR A 3 0.82 -13.76 12.01
CA THR A 3 0.55 -12.69 11.03
C THR A 3 0.77 -13.12 9.58
N LYS A 4 1.81 -13.93 9.30
CA LYS A 4 2.03 -14.53 7.98
C LYS A 4 0.97 -15.57 7.63
N LEU A 5 0.47 -16.34 8.61
CA LEU A 5 -0.61 -17.31 8.44
C LEU A 5 -1.93 -16.62 8.09
N LEU A 6 -2.29 -15.54 8.77
CA LEU A 6 -3.47 -14.75 8.45
C LEU A 6 -3.41 -14.21 7.02
N CYS A 7 -2.25 -13.70 6.59
CA CYS A 7 -2.04 -13.26 5.22
C CYS A 7 -2.21 -14.39 4.18
N LYS A 8 -1.87 -15.65 4.52
CA LYS A 8 -2.11 -16.80 3.61
C LYS A 8 -3.59 -17.08 3.42
N LEU A 9 -4.42 -16.80 4.43
CA LEU A 9 -5.88 -16.90 4.37
C LEU A 9 -6.53 -15.64 3.78
N ASN A 10 -5.73 -14.72 3.24
CA ASN A 10 -6.17 -13.40 2.77
C ASN A 10 -6.79 -12.50 3.86
N LEU A 11 -6.47 -12.74 5.14
CA LEU A 11 -6.97 -11.97 6.28
C LEU A 11 -5.88 -11.07 6.88
N GLY A 12 -6.24 -9.84 7.23
CA GLY A 12 -5.36 -8.94 7.98
C GLY A 12 -4.07 -8.56 7.26
N HIS A 13 -4.12 -8.38 5.94
CA HIS A 13 -3.02 -7.80 5.18
C HIS A 13 -2.73 -6.38 5.67
N HIS A 14 -1.44 -6.03 5.70
CA HIS A 14 -1.01 -4.65 5.92
C HIS A 14 -0.38 -4.15 4.64
N TRP A 15 -1.19 -3.46 3.85
CA TRP A 15 -0.85 -2.95 2.54
C TRP A 15 -0.05 -1.65 2.66
N LEU A 16 1.02 -1.55 1.89
CA LEU A 16 1.78 -0.32 1.72
C LEU A 16 1.83 -0.02 0.22
N LEU A 17 1.60 1.24 -0.14
CA LEU A 17 1.65 1.68 -1.51
C LEU A 17 3.10 1.85 -1.97
N GLU A 18 3.41 1.30 -3.15
CA GLU A 18 4.68 1.42 -3.85
C GLU A 18 4.41 2.10 -5.20
N GLU A 19 5.18 3.13 -5.50
CA GLU A 19 5.16 3.80 -6.80
C GLU A 19 5.99 2.98 -7.80
N GLU A 20 5.42 2.72 -8.96
CA GLU A 20 6.11 2.08 -10.07
C GLU A 20 6.65 3.11 -11.05
N PRO A 21 7.71 2.77 -11.83
CA PRO A 21 8.36 3.70 -12.77
C PRO A 21 7.45 4.32 -13.84
N LYS A 22 6.24 3.79 -14.04
CA LYS A 22 5.26 4.26 -15.03
C LYS A 22 4.24 5.23 -14.45
N GLY A 23 4.42 5.70 -13.21
CA GLY A 23 3.43 6.49 -12.49
C GLY A 23 2.19 5.68 -12.05
N THR A 24 2.29 4.35 -12.13
CA THR A 24 1.30 3.42 -11.59
C THR A 24 1.63 3.11 -10.13
N PHE A 25 0.64 2.77 -9.33
CA PHE A 25 0.85 2.43 -7.92
C PHE A 25 0.38 1.01 -7.65
N ARG A 26 1.15 0.27 -6.87
CA ARG A 26 0.80 -1.08 -6.42
C ARG A 26 0.85 -1.15 -4.91
N ARG A 27 -0.03 -1.96 -4.32
CA ARG A 27 -0.01 -2.21 -2.87
C ARG A 27 0.74 -3.50 -2.60
N ARG A 28 1.77 -3.44 -1.76
CA ARG A 28 2.53 -4.61 -1.30
C ARG A 28 2.29 -4.84 0.18
N CYS A 29 1.99 -6.07 0.56
CA CYS A 29 1.80 -6.42 1.97
C CYS A 29 3.16 -6.52 2.66
N THR A 30 3.42 -5.70 3.69
CA THR A 30 4.71 -5.72 4.41
C THR A 30 4.90 -6.98 5.27
N ARG A 31 3.80 -7.71 5.55
CA ARG A 31 3.82 -8.94 6.36
C ARG A 31 4.18 -10.19 5.56
N CYS A 32 3.64 -10.32 4.35
CA CYS A 32 3.79 -11.53 3.52
C CYS A 32 4.40 -11.30 2.14
N GLY A 33 4.58 -10.04 1.72
CA GLY A 33 5.14 -9.68 0.42
C GLY A 33 4.20 -9.83 -0.78
N LYS A 34 2.96 -10.31 -0.57
CA LYS A 34 1.95 -10.41 -1.63
C LYS A 34 1.61 -9.01 -2.17
N TYR A 35 1.33 -8.92 -3.46
CA TYR A 35 0.78 -7.71 -4.07
C TYR A 35 -0.74 -7.80 -4.14
N ASP A 36 -1.42 -6.67 -3.94
CA ASP A 36 -2.86 -6.58 -4.17
C ASP A 36 -3.15 -6.73 -5.67
N HIS A 37 -4.14 -7.55 -6.01
CA HIS A 37 -4.57 -7.75 -7.39
C HIS A 37 -5.36 -6.55 -7.93
N ARG A 38 -5.83 -5.67 -7.03
CA ARG A 38 -6.42 -4.38 -7.41
C ARG A 38 -5.29 -3.41 -7.77
N THR A 39 -4.84 -3.44 -9.02
CA THR A 39 -4.06 -2.33 -9.58
C THR A 39 -4.96 -1.11 -9.62
N GLN A 40 -4.78 -0.19 -8.67
CA GLN A 40 -5.45 1.10 -8.71
C GLN A 40 -4.61 2.04 -9.57
N THR A 41 -5.17 2.49 -10.70
CA THR A 41 -4.66 3.67 -11.38
C THR A 41 -4.86 4.84 -10.42
N TRP A 42 -3.81 5.61 -10.13
CA TRP A 42 -3.87 6.70 -9.16
C TRP A 42 -4.91 7.74 -9.57
N THR A 43 -6.06 7.73 -8.90
CA THR A 43 -7.14 8.72 -9.10
C THR A 43 -7.04 9.88 -8.11
N GLY A 44 -5.96 9.97 -7.33
CA GLY A 44 -5.82 10.96 -6.25
C GLY A 44 -6.67 10.65 -5.00
N HIS A 45 -7.47 9.59 -5.02
CA HIS A 45 -8.26 9.13 -3.87
C HIS A 45 -7.64 7.85 -3.27
N LEU A 46 -6.78 8.01 -2.28
CA LEU A 46 -6.28 6.88 -1.48
C LEU A 46 -7.32 6.47 -0.44
N ASP A 47 -7.57 5.17 -0.30
CA ASP A 47 -8.28 4.65 0.87
C ASP A 47 -7.54 5.10 2.14
N SER A 48 -8.28 5.39 3.22
CA SER A 48 -7.69 6.00 4.43
C SER A 48 -6.55 5.16 5.03
N GLY A 49 -6.54 3.85 4.81
CA GLY A 49 -5.48 2.94 5.28
C GLY A 49 -4.21 2.90 4.41
N ASP A 50 -4.26 3.44 3.19
CA ASP A 50 -3.16 3.43 2.22
C ASP A 50 -2.50 4.81 2.06
N ARG A 51 -2.99 5.81 2.78
CA ARG A 51 -2.36 7.13 2.82
C ARG A 51 -1.03 7.00 3.57
N PRO A 52 0.12 7.29 2.94
CA PRO A 52 1.36 7.40 3.69
C PRO A 52 1.16 8.45 4.79
N PRO A 53 1.73 8.27 6.01
CA PRO A 53 1.72 9.30 7.02
C PRO A 53 2.22 10.58 6.35
N GLN A 54 1.38 11.60 6.33
CA GLN A 54 1.55 12.79 5.49
C GLN A 54 3.00 13.26 5.53
N HIS A 55 3.71 13.09 4.41
CA HIS A 55 4.96 13.80 4.19
C HIS A 55 4.56 15.26 3.99
N ASP A 56 4.57 16.01 5.09
CA ASP A 56 4.25 17.43 5.17
C ASP A 56 5.10 18.19 4.15
N SER A 57 4.51 18.49 3.00
CA SER A 57 5.14 19.20 1.90
C SER A 57 5.23 20.70 2.14
N ARG A 58 4.95 21.19 3.36
CA ARG A 58 5.07 22.62 3.73
C ARG A 58 6.51 23.11 3.99
N LYS A 59 7.54 22.34 3.63
CA LYS A 59 8.95 22.68 3.98
C LYS A 59 9.86 23.16 2.86
N TYR A 60 9.32 23.58 1.72
CA TYR A 60 10.13 24.26 0.70
C TYR A 60 9.43 25.54 0.26
N TYR A 61 9.54 26.56 1.12
CA TYR A 61 9.43 27.98 0.73
C TYR A 61 10.80 28.46 0.25
#